data_AF-A0A5Q0Q5M2-F1
#
_entry.id   AF-A0A5Q0Q5M2-F1
#
_cell.length_a   1.000
_cell.length_b   1.000
_cell.length_c   1.000
_cell.angle_alpha   90.00
_cell.angle_beta   90.00
_cell.angle_gamma   90.00
#
_symmetry.space_group_name_H-M   'P 1'
#
loop_
_entity.id
_entity.type
_entity.pdbx_description
1 polymer ?
#
loop_
_entity_poly.entity_id
_entity_poly.type
_entity_poly.pdbx_seq_one_letter_code
_entity_poly.pdbx_strand_id
1 'polypeptide(L)'
;MENYNITLTLDELKHLVTTIIAMDKVDKTLSKPQLSKLEAERLYGDQRVNKWIKAGLLKPQSQNGKNSKIYYSHKKITDLSLKSFHHLNYLGK
;
A
#
# COMPACT_ATOMS: atom_id res chain seq x y z
N MET A 1 -10.96 -34.16 16.59
CA MET A 1 -10.71 -32.71 16.64
C MET A 1 -11.13 -32.24 18.00
N GLU A 2 -10.21 -31.75 18.80
CA GLU A 2 -10.54 -31.13 20.09
C GLU A 2 -11.15 -29.76 19.82
N ASN A 3 -12.32 -29.50 20.42
CA ASN A 3 -12.96 -28.20 20.34
C ASN A 3 -12.50 -27.36 21.53
N TYR A 4 -11.75 -26.30 21.24
CA TYR A 4 -11.32 -25.32 22.23
C TYR A 4 -12.33 -24.16 22.25
N ASN A 5 -12.89 -23.88 23.42
CA ASN A 5 -13.71 -22.69 23.62
C ASN A 5 -12.79 -21.51 23.89
N ILE A 6 -12.80 -20.53 22.99
CA ILE A 6 -12.04 -19.28 23.13
C ILE A 6 -13.02 -18.18 23.54
N THR A 7 -12.79 -17.56 24.68
CA THR A 7 -13.57 -16.40 25.14
C THR A 7 -12.81 -15.12 24.81
N LEU A 8 -13.46 -14.21 24.09
CA LEU A 8 -12.93 -12.90 23.71
C LEU A 8 -13.96 -11.83 24.03
N THR A 9 -13.49 -10.63 24.38
CA THR A 9 -14.32 -9.44 24.42
C THR A 9 -14.69 -8.98 23.00
N LEU A 10 -15.77 -8.21 22.88
CA LEU A 10 -16.23 -7.69 21.59
C LEU A 10 -15.16 -6.81 20.91
N ASP A 11 -14.40 -6.04 21.68
CA ASP A 11 -13.39 -5.14 21.14
C ASP A 11 -12.13 -5.89 20.67
N GLU A 12 -11.73 -6.95 21.37
CA GLU A 12 -10.68 -7.86 20.90
C GLU A 12 -11.08 -8.54 19.59
N LEU A 13 -12.33 -8.98 19.46
CA LEU A 13 -12.83 -9.57 18.21
C LEU A 13 -12.79 -8.56 17.07
N LYS A 14 -13.26 -7.31 17.30
CA LYS A 14 -13.18 -6.24 16.29
C LYS A 14 -11.73 -5.96 15.90
N HIS A 15 -10.82 -5.93 16.86
CA HIS A 15 -9.41 -5.67 16.60
C HIS A 15 -8.77 -6.78 15.77
N LEU A 16 -9.10 -8.04 16.09
CA LEU A 16 -8.61 -9.22 15.38
C LEU A 16 -9.12 -9.26 13.94
N VAL A 17 -10.43 -9.01 13.72
CA VAL A 17 -11.03 -8.90 12.39
C VAL A 17 -10.39 -7.76 11.60
N THR A 18 -10.19 -6.59 12.23
CA THR A 18 -9.55 -5.44 11.57
C THR A 18 -8.13 -5.77 11.14
N THR A 19 -7.38 -6.50 11.98
CA THR A 19 -6.00 -6.92 11.71
C THR A 19 -5.95 -7.93 10.56
N ILE A 20 -6.83 -8.94 10.55
CA ILE A 20 -6.93 -9.91 9.45
C ILE A 20 -7.25 -9.22 8.13
N ILE A 21 -8.21 -8.28 8.13
CA ILE A 21 -8.58 -7.51 6.94
C ILE A 21 -7.40 -6.63 6.46
N ALA A 22 -6.65 -6.03 7.39
CA ALA A 22 -5.45 -5.27 7.06
C ALA A 22 -4.39 -6.17 6.42
N MET A 23 -4.16 -7.37 6.96
CA MET A 23 -3.21 -8.35 6.41
C MET A 23 -3.63 -8.83 5.01
N ASP A 24 -4.89 -9.24 4.80
CA ASP A 24 -5.39 -9.68 3.49
C ASP A 24 -5.30 -8.56 2.43
N LYS A 25 -5.57 -7.31 2.83
CA LYS A 25 -5.41 -6.14 1.95
C LYS A 25 -3.95 -5.88 1.61
N VAL A 26 -3.03 -6.05 2.58
CA VAL A 26 -1.59 -5.93 2.37
C VAL A 26 -1.10 -7.03 1.42
N ASP A 27 -1.54 -8.27 1.57
CA ASP A 27 -1.15 -9.38 0.68
C ASP A 27 -1.67 -9.21 -0.75
N LYS A 28 -2.95 -8.83 -0.91
CA LYS A 28 -3.52 -8.55 -2.24
C LYS A 28 -2.84 -7.40 -2.95
N THR A 29 -2.45 -6.36 -2.21
CA THR A 29 -1.73 -5.22 -2.79
C THR A 29 -0.30 -5.59 -3.11
N LEU A 30 0.45 -6.21 -2.19
CA LEU A 30 1.85 -6.63 -2.42
C LEU A 30 2.01 -7.65 -3.55
N SER A 31 0.96 -8.43 -3.87
CA SER A 31 1.01 -9.43 -4.94
C SER A 31 1.15 -8.83 -6.36
N LYS A 32 0.70 -7.59 -6.59
CA LYS A 32 0.80 -6.97 -7.93
C LYS A 32 2.17 -6.32 -8.11
N PRO A 33 2.97 -6.72 -9.12
CA PRO A 33 4.27 -6.11 -9.37
C PRO A 33 4.15 -4.66 -9.89
N GLN A 34 2.99 -4.32 -10.46
CA GLN A 34 2.70 -3.02 -11.05
C GLN A 34 1.30 -2.53 -10.66
N LEU A 35 1.17 -1.22 -10.46
CA LEU A 35 -0.09 -0.56 -10.18
C LEU A 35 -0.38 0.48 -11.27
N SER A 36 -1.64 0.59 -11.68
CA SER A 36 -2.09 1.75 -12.45
C SER A 36 -2.03 3.02 -11.59
N LYS A 37 -2.08 4.20 -12.22
CA LYS A 37 -2.14 5.48 -11.49
C LYS A 37 -3.26 5.49 -10.45
N LEU A 38 -4.47 5.12 -10.86
CA LEU A 38 -5.65 5.13 -10.00
C LEU A 38 -5.52 4.17 -8.81
N GLU A 39 -4.97 2.97 -9.03
CA GLU A 39 -4.70 2.02 -7.95
C GLU A 39 -3.67 2.57 -6.96
N ALA A 40 -2.58 3.18 -7.47
CA ALA A 40 -1.57 3.80 -6.62
C ALA A 40 -2.15 4.95 -5.79
N GLU A 41 -2.95 5.84 -6.40
CA GLU A 41 -3.59 6.97 -5.72
C GLU A 41 -4.56 6.49 -4.63
N ARG A 42 -5.36 5.45 -4.92
CA ARG A 42 -6.30 4.88 -3.94
C ARG A 42 -5.61 4.27 -2.72
N LEU A 43 -4.43 3.66 -2.91
CA LEU A 43 -3.71 2.95 -1.86
C LEU A 43 -2.74 3.84 -1.07
N TYR A 44 -2.10 4.80 -1.75
CA TYR A 44 -0.98 5.56 -1.21
C TYR A 44 -1.24 7.08 -1.12
N GLY A 45 -2.43 7.53 -1.52
CA GLY A 45 -2.84 8.93 -1.52
C GLY A 45 -2.50 9.65 -2.84
N ASP A 46 -3.48 10.35 -3.38
CA ASP A 46 -3.40 11.11 -4.63
C ASP A 46 -2.28 12.16 -4.62
N GLN A 47 -2.18 12.96 -3.56
CA GLN A 47 -1.19 14.04 -3.45
C GLN A 47 0.24 13.48 -3.45
N ARG A 48 0.49 12.40 -2.72
CA ARG A 48 1.83 11.79 -2.62
C ARG A 48 2.25 11.19 -3.95
N VAL A 49 1.36 10.41 -4.57
CA VAL A 49 1.64 9.78 -5.87
C VAL A 49 1.91 10.83 -6.94
N ASN A 50 1.10 11.89 -7.02
CA ASN A 50 1.34 12.98 -7.97
C ASN A 50 2.64 13.74 -7.67
N LYS A 51 3.02 13.94 -6.40
CA LYS A 51 4.31 14.55 -6.02
C LYS A 51 5.49 13.70 -6.49
N TRP A 52 5.44 12.38 -6.32
CA TRP A 52 6.51 11.49 -6.78
C TRP A 52 6.64 11.44 -8.30
N ILE A 53 5.51 11.48 -9.03
CA ILE A 53 5.51 11.54 -10.50
C ILE A 53 6.11 12.86 -10.98
N LYS A 54 5.64 14.00 -10.45
CA LYS A 54 6.14 15.34 -10.83
C LYS A 54 7.63 15.52 -10.51
N ALA A 55 8.10 14.94 -9.41
CA ALA A 55 9.51 14.95 -9.03
C ALA A 55 10.37 13.94 -9.80
N GLY A 56 9.81 13.15 -10.71
CA GLY A 56 10.53 12.11 -11.46
C GLY A 56 11.00 10.91 -10.64
N LEU A 57 10.56 10.81 -9.38
CA LEU A 57 10.90 9.72 -8.45
C LEU A 57 10.15 8.43 -8.77
N LEU A 58 8.95 8.56 -9.34
CA LEU A 58 8.12 7.45 -9.81
C LEU A 58 7.97 7.54 -11.34
N LYS A 59 8.56 6.56 -12.05
CA LYS A 59 8.55 6.50 -13.52
C LYS A 59 7.59 5.42 -14.04
N PRO A 60 6.91 5.66 -15.17
CA PRO A 60 6.06 4.65 -15.79
C PRO A 60 6.89 3.48 -16.33
N GLN A 61 6.38 2.25 -16.21
CA GLN A 61 7.08 1.02 -16.61
C GLN A 61 6.56 0.35 -17.88
N SER A 62 5.38 0.73 -18.40
CA SER A 62 4.83 0.14 -19.62
C SER A 62 4.46 1.20 -20.64
N GLN A 63 5.04 1.07 -21.84
CA GLN A 63 4.68 1.75 -23.08
C GLN A 63 4.74 0.71 -24.21
N ASN A 64 3.64 0.00 -24.44
CA ASN A 64 3.43 -0.71 -25.70
C ASN A 64 2.13 -0.21 -26.32
N GLY A 65 2.19 0.83 -27.16
CA GLY A 65 1.06 1.33 -27.98
C GLY A 65 0.54 2.74 -27.63
N LYS A 66 -0.12 3.36 -28.63
CA LYS A 66 -0.90 4.60 -28.47
C LYS A 66 -2.11 4.27 -27.57
N ASN A 67 -2.36 5.06 -26.52
CA ASN A 67 -3.40 4.85 -25.48
C ASN A 67 -3.16 3.71 -24.47
N SER A 68 -1.94 3.23 -24.34
CA SER A 68 -1.65 2.16 -23.38
C SER A 68 -1.72 2.65 -21.94
N LYS A 69 -2.36 1.85 -21.08
CA LYS A 69 -2.50 2.14 -19.65
C LYS A 69 -1.11 2.30 -19.04
N ILE A 70 -0.93 3.39 -18.30
CA ILE A 70 0.33 3.68 -17.60
C ILE A 70 0.35 2.92 -16.29
N TYR A 71 1.40 2.12 -16.11
CA TYR A 71 1.66 1.36 -14.91
C TYR A 71 2.95 1.82 -14.24
N TYR A 72 3.00 1.70 -12.93
CA TYR A 72 4.13 2.07 -12.08
C TYR A 72 4.58 0.87 -11.25
N SER A 73 5.87 0.79 -10.96
CA SER A 73 6.42 -0.27 -10.12
C SER A 73 5.82 -0.20 -8.72
N HIS A 74 5.18 -1.28 -8.29
CA HIS A 74 4.63 -1.32 -6.95
C HIS A 74 5.73 -1.26 -5.89
N LYS A 75 6.81 -2.03 -6.08
CA LYS A 75 8.01 -2.00 -5.21
C LYS A 75 8.53 -0.57 -5.01
N LYS A 76 8.65 0.21 -6.10
CA LYS A 76 9.13 1.60 -6.02
C LYS A 76 8.18 2.49 -5.22
N ILE A 77 6.87 2.31 -5.37
CA ILE A 77 5.85 3.05 -4.63
C ILE A 77 5.95 2.73 -3.13
N THR A 78 6.10 1.45 -2.77
CA THR A 78 6.28 1.02 -1.38
C THR A 78 7.55 1.63 -0.77
N ASP A 79 8.68 1.58 -1.49
CA ASP A 79 9.93 2.20 -1.04
C ASP A 79 9.79 3.72 -0.80
N LEU A 80 9.12 4.43 -1.72
CA LEU A 80 8.86 5.87 -1.59
C LEU A 80 7.91 6.17 -0.43
N SER A 81 6.91 5.31 -0.20
CA SER A 81 5.99 5.44 0.92
C SER A 81 6.75 5.31 2.24
N LEU A 82 7.57 4.26 2.41
CA LEU A 82 8.37 4.03 3.62
C LEU A 82 9.36 5.17 3.87
N LYS A 83 10.12 5.59 2.85
CA LYS A 83 11.04 6.75 2.94
C LYS A 83 10.32 8.05 3.29
N SER A 84 9.04 8.18 2.92
CA SER A 84 8.24 9.33 3.29
C SER A 84 7.77 9.32 4.74
N PHE A 85 7.83 8.20 5.45
CA PHE A 85 7.54 8.16 6.89
C PHE A 85 8.78 8.47 7.75
N HIS A 86 9.99 8.22 7.25
CA HIS A 86 11.21 8.37 8.03
C HIS A 86 11.62 9.81 8.35
N HIS A 87 10.97 10.84 7.79
CA HIS A 87 11.19 12.23 8.19
C HIS A 87 10.31 12.69 9.37
N LEU A 88 9.32 11.91 9.80
CA LEU A 88 8.47 12.25 10.96
C LEU A 88 8.97 11.65 12.28
N ASN A 89 9.85 10.64 12.25
CA ASN A 89 10.36 9.96 13.45
C ASN A 89 11.71 10.52 13.96
N TYR A 90 12.21 11.63 13.41
CA TYR A 90 13.49 12.23 13.82
C TYR A 90 13.36 13.54 14.64
N LEU A 91 12.17 13.83 15.16
CA LEU A 91 11.92 14.97 16.07
C LEU A 91 11.55 14.52 17.50
N GLY A 92 11.98 13.32 17.90
CA GLY A 92 11.80 12.79 19.24
C GLY A 92 13.12 12.23 19.79
N LYS A 93 14.07 13.11 20.08
CA LYS A 93 15.15 12.88 21.04
C LYS A 93 15.23 14.10 21.94
#